data_AF-A0A3P6LRF7-F1
#
_entry.id   AF-A0A3P6LRF7-F1
#
_cell.length_a   1.000
_cell.length_b   1.000
_cell.length_c   1.000
_cell.angle_alpha   90.00
_cell.angle_beta   90.00
_cell.angle_gamma   90.00
#
_symmetry.space_group_name_H-M   'P 1'
#
loop_
_entity.id
_entity.type
_entity.pdbx_description
1 polymer ?
#
loop_
_entity_poly.entity_id
_entity_poly.type
_entity_poly.pdbx_seq_one_letter_code
_entity_poly.pdbx_strand_id
1 'polypeptide(L)'
;MKTALELGYRAIDTAQIYDNEAAVGQAIAESGVPRHELYITTKIWIENLSKDKLIPSLKESLQKLRTDYVDLTLIHWPSPNDEVSVEEFMQALLEAKK
;
A
#
# COMPACT_ATOMS: atom_id res chain seq x y z
N MET A 1 14.78 3.71 -6.60
CA MET A 1 13.66 3.03 -7.28
C MET A 1 13.94 2.74 -8.75
N LYS A 2 14.14 3.76 -9.61
CA LYS A 2 14.47 3.56 -11.04
C LYS A 2 15.57 2.54 -11.30
N THR A 3 16.71 2.69 -10.63
CA THR A 3 17.83 1.75 -10.72
C THR A 3 17.44 0.30 -10.38
N ALA A 4 16.53 0.09 -9.42
CA ALA A 4 16.08 -1.26 -9.09
C ALA A 4 15.25 -1.87 -10.23
N LEU A 5 14.35 -1.09 -10.84
CA LEU A 5 13.55 -1.55 -11.98
C LEU A 5 14.43 -1.86 -13.21
N GLU A 6 15.42 -0.99 -13.47
CA GLU A 6 16.44 -1.17 -14.52
C GLU A 6 17.30 -2.43 -14.30
N LEU A 7 17.63 -2.74 -13.04
CA LEU A 7 18.36 -3.96 -12.65
C LEU A 7 17.48 -5.22 -12.64
N GLY A 8 16.19 -5.11 -12.94
CA GLY A 8 15.28 -6.26 -13.05
C GLY A 8 14.45 -6.57 -11.80
N TYR A 9 14.47 -5.74 -10.76
CA TYR A 9 13.58 -5.92 -9.61
C TYR A 9 12.12 -5.74 -10.03
N ARG A 10 11.24 -6.59 -9.50
CA ARG A 10 9.80 -6.57 -9.78
C ARG A 10 8.93 -6.57 -8.53
N ALA A 11 9.50 -6.90 -7.37
CA ALA A 11 8.84 -6.76 -6.08
C ALA A 11 9.20 -5.41 -5.44
N ILE A 12 8.19 -4.66 -5.04
CA ILE A 12 8.29 -3.29 -4.51
C ILE A 12 7.55 -3.28 -3.19
N ASP A 13 8.24 -2.90 -2.12
CA ASP A 13 7.65 -2.76 -0.79
C ASP A 13 7.73 -1.31 -0.33
N THR A 14 6.59 -0.73 0.03
CA THR A 14 6.47 0.60 0.64
C THR A 14 5.44 0.58 1.78
N ALA A 15 5.12 1.72 2.37
CA ALA A 15 4.10 1.90 3.40
C ALA A 15 3.67 3.37 3.47
N GLN A 16 2.45 3.62 3.96
CA GLN A 16 1.92 4.97 4.18
C GLN A 16 2.88 5.85 5.00
N ILE A 17 3.49 5.29 6.06
CA ILE A 17 4.39 6.01 6.98
C ILE A 17 5.77 6.33 6.36
N TYR A 18 6.16 5.69 5.25
CA TYR A 18 7.44 5.98 4.60
C TYR A 18 7.41 7.28 3.80
N ASP A 19 6.21 7.84 3.58
CA ASP A 19 5.97 9.09 2.87
C ASP A 19 6.64 9.17 1.48
N ASN A 20 6.70 8.03 0.79
CA ASN A 20 7.36 7.91 -0.52
C ASN A 20 6.51 7.22 -1.59
N GLU A 21 5.25 6.88 -1.30
CA GLU A 21 4.35 6.20 -2.24
C GLU A 21 4.18 7.00 -3.55
N ALA A 22 4.12 8.32 -3.49
CA ALA A 22 4.04 9.19 -4.66
C ALA A 22 5.29 9.13 -5.54
N ALA A 23 6.48 9.07 -4.92
CA ALA A 23 7.75 8.93 -5.62
C ALA A 23 7.91 7.53 -6.23
N VAL A 24 7.43 6.49 -5.54
CA VAL A 24 7.37 5.11 -6.04
C VAL A 24 6.44 5.04 -7.26
N GLY A 25 5.23 5.61 -7.18
CA GLY A 25 4.28 5.66 -8.29
C GLY A 25 4.82 6.39 -9.51
N GLN A 26 5.51 7.52 -9.32
CA GLN A 26 6.20 8.23 -10.42
C GLN A 26 7.29 7.34 -11.06
N ALA A 27 8.12 6.68 -10.25
CA ALA A 27 9.19 5.82 -10.76
C ALA A 27 8.66 4.60 -11.53
N ILE A 28 7.53 4.02 -11.10
CA ILE A 28 6.83 2.94 -11.82
C ILE A 28 6.34 3.46 -13.17
N ALA A 29 5.62 4.58 -13.19
CA ALA A 29 5.07 5.16 -14.41
C ALA A 29 6.16 5.50 -15.45
N GLU A 30 7.32 5.99 -14.99
CA GLU A 30 8.45 6.33 -15.86
C GLU A 30 9.26 5.12 -16.33
N SER A 31 9.14 3.97 -15.66
CA SER A 31 9.95 2.78 -15.97
C SER A 31 9.52 2.07 -17.25
N GLY A 32 8.27 2.25 -17.68
CA GLY A 32 7.68 1.50 -18.80
C GLY A 32 7.45 0.01 -18.52
N VAL A 33 7.72 -0.49 -17.31
CA VAL A 33 7.45 -1.88 -16.93
C VAL A 33 5.94 -2.10 -16.85
N PRO A 34 5.38 -3.11 -17.55
CA PRO A 34 3.95 -3.40 -17.47
C PRO A 34 3.51 -3.68 -16.03
N ARG A 35 2.38 -3.09 -15.61
CA ARG A 35 1.88 -3.22 -14.23
C ARG A 35 1.74 -4.67 -13.75
N HIS A 36 1.36 -5.60 -14.65
CA HIS A 36 1.19 -7.02 -14.33
C HIS A 36 2.51 -7.78 -14.10
N GLU A 37 3.65 -7.19 -14.46
CA GLU A 37 4.99 -7.73 -14.14
C GLU A 37 5.48 -7.28 -12.76
N LEU A 38 4.77 -6.35 -12.11
CA LEU A 38 5.15 -5.80 -10.82
C LEU A 38 4.34 -6.44 -9.69
N TYR A 39 5.01 -6.68 -8.57
CA TYR A 39 4.39 -7.05 -7.30
C TYR A 39 4.57 -5.91 -6.31
N ILE A 40 3.50 -5.18 -6.01
CA ILE A 40 3.52 -3.98 -5.17
C ILE A 40 2.87 -4.30 -3.81
N THR A 41 3.62 -4.06 -2.74
CA THR A 41 3.16 -4.13 -1.36
C THR A 41 3.11 -2.72 -0.76
N THR A 42 2.00 -2.36 -0.13
CA THR A 42 1.94 -1.22 0.81
C THR A 42 1.32 -1.63 2.14
N LYS A 43 1.40 -0.76 3.14
CA LYS A 43 1.00 -1.04 4.53
C LYS A 43 0.16 0.09 5.10
N ILE A 44 -0.96 -0.27 5.72
CA ILE A 44 -1.83 0.63 6.47
C ILE A 44 -1.12 1.04 7.77
N TRP A 45 -1.02 2.35 8.01
CA TRP A 45 -0.47 2.90 9.24
C TRP A 45 -1.51 2.90 10.38
N ILE A 46 -1.04 2.88 11.63
CA ILE A 46 -1.87 2.75 12.82
C ILE A 46 -3.00 3.80 12.92
N GLU A 47 -2.80 5.00 12.41
CA GLU A 47 -3.79 6.10 12.44
C GLU A 47 -5.01 5.85 11.54
N ASN A 48 -4.90 4.89 10.62
CA ASN A 48 -5.90 4.57 9.60
C ASN A 48 -6.59 3.22 9.83
N LEU A 49 -6.43 2.59 11.01
CA LEU A 49 -6.97 1.25 11.26
C LEU A 49 -8.49 1.20 11.41
N SER A 50 -9.13 2.31 11.81
CA SER A 50 -10.58 2.34 12.04
C SER A 50 -11.35 2.02 10.76
N LYS A 51 -12.53 1.40 10.91
CA LYS A 51 -13.38 0.96 9.79
C LYS A 51 -13.64 2.04 8.74
N ASP A 52 -13.83 3.28 9.18
CA ASP A 52 -14.11 4.44 8.34
C ASP A 52 -12.88 5.03 7.64
N LYS A 53 -11.66 4.71 8.10
CA LYS A 53 -10.41 5.26 7.56
C LYS A 53 -9.62 4.29 6.71
N LEU A 54 -9.69 2.98 6.98
CA LEU A 54 -8.79 2.00 6.35
C LEU A 54 -8.91 2.02 4.82
N ILE A 55 -10.13 1.82 4.30
CA ILE A 55 -10.36 1.77 2.84
C ILE A 55 -10.08 3.14 2.19
N PRO A 56 -10.54 4.29 2.72
CA PRO A 56 -10.15 5.59 2.18
C PRO A 56 -8.64 5.83 2.14
N SER A 57 -7.90 5.42 3.19
CA SER A 57 -6.45 5.57 3.22
C SER A 57 -5.74 4.68 2.20
N LEU A 58 -6.25 3.46 1.96
CA LEU A 58 -5.72 2.59 0.91
C LEU A 58 -5.98 3.20 -0.48
N LYS A 59 -7.15 3.80 -0.71
CA LYS A 59 -7.44 4.51 -1.96
C LYS A 59 -6.50 5.70 -2.18
N GLU A 60 -6.12 6.41 -1.13
CA GLU A 60 -5.09 7.45 -1.20
C GLU A 60 -3.72 6.85 -1.59
N SER A 61 -3.33 5.73 -0.98
CA SER A 61 -2.11 5.00 -1.37
C SER A 61 -2.15 4.58 -2.85
N LEU A 62 -3.28 4.08 -3.35
CA LEU A 62 -3.47 3.72 -4.77
C LEU A 62 -3.32 4.94 -5.69
N GLN A 63 -3.88 6.09 -5.32
CA GLN A 63 -3.70 7.35 -6.05
C GLN A 63 -2.23 7.78 -6.08
N LYS A 64 -1.53 7.74 -4.94
CA LYS A 64 -0.10 8.05 -4.83
C LYS A 64 0.75 7.09 -5.68
N LEU A 65 0.45 5.80 -5.64
CA LEU A 65 1.12 4.75 -6.40
C LEU A 65 0.74 4.74 -7.89
N ARG A 66 -0.30 5.49 -8.29
CA ARG A 66 -0.81 5.60 -9.67
C ARG A 66 -1.21 4.26 -10.26
N THR A 67 -1.92 3.46 -9.48
CA THR A 67 -2.42 2.15 -9.90
C THR A 67 -3.77 1.88 -9.26
N ASP A 68 -4.60 1.07 -9.91
CA ASP A 68 -5.94 0.73 -9.41
C ASP A 68 -5.91 -0.37 -8.35
N TYR A 69 -4.78 -1.08 -8.21
CA TYR A 69 -4.62 -2.17 -7.24
C TYR A 69 -3.17 -2.34 -6.77
N VAL A 70 -3.00 -2.90 -5.58
CA VAL A 70 -1.74 -3.45 -5.08
C VAL A 70 -1.85 -4.97 -4.96
N ASP A 71 -0.72 -5.65 -5.05
CA ASP A 71 -0.66 -7.11 -4.98
C ASP A 71 -0.79 -7.62 -3.53
N LEU A 72 -0.37 -6.78 -2.57
CA LEU A 72 -0.48 -7.04 -1.14
C LEU A 72 -0.71 -5.75 -0.35
N THR A 73 -1.65 -5.80 0.59
CA THR A 73 -1.82 -4.80 1.64
C THR A 73 -1.61 -5.45 3.00
N LEU A 74 -0.78 -4.85 3.84
CA LEU A 74 -0.51 -5.30 5.21
C LEU A 74 -1.00 -4.30 6.24
N ILE A 75 -1.26 -4.77 7.45
CA ILE A 75 -1.30 -3.93 8.65
C ILE A 75 0.15 -3.74 9.11
N HIS A 76 0.63 -2.50 9.21
CA HIS A 76 2.04 -2.25 9.53
C HIS A 76 2.37 -2.65 10.98
N TRP A 77 1.49 -2.29 11.91
CA TRP A 77 1.55 -2.62 13.32
C TRP A 77 0.13 -2.75 13.89
N PRO A 78 -0.08 -3.53 14.96
CA PRO A 78 -1.35 -3.55 15.67
C PRO A 78 -1.68 -2.16 16.23
N SER A 79 -2.95 -1.92 16.55
CA SER A 79 -3.39 -0.67 17.16
C SER A 79 -2.67 -0.42 18.48
N PRO A 80 -2.15 0.79 18.73
CA PRO A 80 -1.66 1.18 20.05
C PRO A 80 -2.74 0.92 21.11
N ASN A 81 -2.37 0.28 22.21
CA ASN A 81 -3.25 0.00 23.36
C ASN A 81 -4.60 -0.66 22.99
N ASP A 82 -4.66 -1.39 21.87
CA ASP A 82 -5.89 -2.00 21.35
C ASP A 82 -7.05 -1.01 21.14
N GLU A 83 -6.75 0.28 20.85
CA GLU A 83 -7.76 1.33 20.58
C GLU A 83 -8.71 0.96 19.42
N VAL A 84 -8.17 0.29 18.39
CA VAL A 84 -8.93 -0.37 17.33
C VAL A 84 -8.68 -1.88 17.43
N SER A 85 -9.75 -2.65 17.59
CA SER A 85 -9.64 -4.10 17.74
C SER A 85 -9.07 -4.77 16.48
N VAL A 86 -8.35 -5.88 16.67
CA VAL A 86 -7.84 -6.70 15.56
C VAL A 86 -8.97 -7.17 14.63
N GLU A 87 -10.11 -7.54 15.21
CA GLU A 87 -11.28 -7.94 14.43
C GLU A 87 -11.73 -6.82 13.48
N GLU A 88 -11.82 -5.58 13.96
CA GLU A 88 -12.29 -4.44 13.17
C GLU A 88 -11.39 -4.17 11.96
N PHE A 89 -10.09 -3.96 12.17
CA PHE A 89 -9.20 -3.61 11.07
C PHE A 89 -8.97 -4.78 10.11
N MET A 90 -9.03 -6.04 10.59
CA MET A 90 -8.93 -7.21 9.71
C MET A 90 -10.20 -7.43 8.89
N GLN A 91 -11.39 -7.14 9.43
CA GLN A 91 -12.63 -7.14 8.65
C GLN A 91 -12.60 -6.05 7.58
N ALA A 92 -12.18 -4.83 7.91
CA ALA A 92 -12.03 -3.75 6.94
C ALA A 92 -10.99 -4.07 5.85
N LEU A 93 -9.87 -4.70 6.21
CA LEU A 93 -8.86 -5.16 5.24
C LEU A 93 -9.41 -6.27 4.33
N LEU A 94 -10.23 -7.20 4.87
CA LEU A 94 -10.91 -8.22 4.06
C LEU A 94 -11.91 -7.59 3.09
N GLU A 95 -12.67 -6.59 3.53
CA GLU A 95 -13.59 -5.84 2.67
C GLU A 95 -12.86 -5.12 1.52
N ALA A 96 -11.64 -4.63 1.78
CA ALA A 96 -10.80 -3.94 0.79
C ALA A 96 -10.27 -4.84 -0.34
N LYS A 97 -10.31 -6.17 -0.18
CA LYS A 97 -9.81 -7.14 -1.20
C LYS A 97 -10.72 -7.26 -2.43
N LYS A 98 -11.91 -6.65 -2.41
CA LYS A 98 -12.91 -6.73 -3.50
C LYS A 98 -12.53 -5.86 -4.69
#